data_AF-W4LKR2-F1
#
_entry.id   AF-W4LKR2-F1
#
_cell.length_a   1.000
_cell.length_b   1.000
_cell.length_c   1.000
_cell.angle_alpha   90.00
_cell.angle_beta   90.00
_cell.angle_gamma   90.00
#
_symmetry.space_group_name_H-M   'P 1'
#
loop_
_entity.id
_entity.type
_entity.pdbx_description
1 polymer ?
#
loop_
_entity_poly.entity_id
_entity_poly.type
_entity_poly.pdbx_seq_one_letter_code
_entity_poly.pdbx_strand_id
1 'polypeptide(L)'
;MSNSPERITPIIDLVIAIDTSVSMRDEAVGLSAAAESAIEAARSNGPSDLQVTWLGVEGTWDNTHFDRTVRDYLMQECHVAESDIRGRKRGTVKGGGAQEDGARTIEDIASHFNWRSGAARAIFYLSDEGLEGGGDDVTEADIEAANRAIEAAISAKAMVHTYFGITLSRDKDKLRQEFARVAHDTGGQAFTHDDLANGFTQILKDIICSTQSKTADEAAIIDVEAISIESPDTDAESDANISAPPPETVEPEAATVDTGTDARNNTDQIVRNHALVAAGIGLIPLPLADLAAIGATQLLMIRKLSQCYDLPFSQHRATAFISALISAGETGLILTSVGKWVPGIGAIGLSVTTAAAAGGLTYAIGKVFVRHFDTGGTFLDLDANAMKAYFAEQYQAGKLTLK
;
A
#
# COMPACT_ATOMS: atom_id res chain seq x y z
N MET A 1 -24.54 -2.30 47.20
CA MET A 1 -23.25 -2.39 46.47
C MET A 1 -23.60 -2.74 45.04
N SER A 2 -23.51 -1.77 44.13
CA SER A 2 -23.76 -1.99 42.71
C SER A 2 -22.60 -2.83 42.18
N ASN A 3 -22.86 -4.09 41.85
CA ASN A 3 -21.90 -4.93 41.14
C ASN A 3 -21.91 -4.44 39.68
N SER A 4 -21.07 -3.46 39.37
CA SER A 4 -20.76 -3.14 37.98
C SER A 4 -20.07 -4.38 37.38
N PRO A 5 -20.55 -4.94 36.27
CA PRO A 5 -19.88 -6.07 35.63
C PRO A 5 -18.44 -5.66 35.31
N GLU A 6 -17.46 -6.48 35.69
CA GLU A 6 -16.07 -6.30 35.27
C GLU A 6 -16.07 -6.25 33.74
N ARG A 7 -15.74 -5.09 33.17
CA ARG A 7 -15.61 -4.97 31.72
C ARG A 7 -14.40 -5.79 31.29
N ILE A 8 -14.65 -6.94 30.68
CA ILE A 8 -13.63 -7.76 30.03
C ILE A 8 -12.94 -6.85 29.00
N THR A 9 -11.63 -6.69 29.14
CA THR A 9 -10.82 -5.91 28.19
C THR A 9 -10.62 -6.77 26.95
N PRO A 10 -11.13 -6.38 25.77
CA PRO A 10 -10.96 -7.17 24.56
C PRO A 10 -9.47 -7.29 24.21
N ILE A 11 -9.03 -8.53 23.98
CA ILE A 11 -7.68 -8.86 23.52
C ILE A 11 -7.71 -8.82 21.99
N ILE A 12 -6.79 -8.11 21.35
CA ILE A 12 -6.76 -7.94 19.90
C ILE A 12 -5.35 -8.22 19.40
N ASP A 13 -5.23 -9.14 18.45
CA ASP A 13 -4.01 -9.38 17.70
C ASP A 13 -4.19 -8.88 16.28
N LEU A 14 -3.39 -7.89 15.90
CA LEU A 14 -3.33 -7.36 14.55
C LEU A 14 -1.96 -7.68 13.94
N VAL A 15 -1.95 -8.47 12.87
CA VAL A 15 -0.75 -8.71 12.07
C VAL A 15 -0.82 -7.85 10.82
N ILE A 16 0.14 -6.94 10.66
CA ILE A 16 0.27 -6.10 9.47
C ILE A 16 1.37 -6.70 8.60
N ALA A 17 0.99 -7.17 7.41
CA ALA A 17 1.90 -7.76 6.45
C ALA A 17 1.95 -6.90 5.18
N ILE A 18 3.16 -6.59 4.70
CA ILE A 18 3.34 -5.76 3.52
C ILE A 18 4.22 -6.46 2.50
N ASP A 19 3.78 -6.42 1.25
CA ASP A 19 4.61 -6.66 0.09
C ASP A 19 5.89 -5.79 0.15
N THR A 20 7.05 -6.39 -0.15
CA THR A 20 8.35 -5.71 -0.11
C THR A 20 8.96 -5.46 -1.48
N SER A 21 8.12 -5.46 -2.51
CA SER A 21 8.36 -4.86 -3.81
C SER A 21 8.72 -3.37 -3.65
N VAL A 22 9.48 -2.85 -4.60
CA VAL A 22 9.99 -1.47 -4.51
C VAL A 22 8.87 -0.43 -4.54
N SER A 23 7.73 -0.74 -5.15
CA SER A 23 6.56 0.12 -5.23
C SER A 23 5.95 0.41 -3.85
N MET A 24 6.02 -0.55 -2.93
CA MET A 24 5.37 -0.48 -1.62
C MET A 24 6.18 0.23 -0.52
N ARG A 25 7.35 0.80 -0.86
CA ARG A 25 8.24 1.42 0.13
C ARG A 25 7.60 2.62 0.83
N ASP A 26 6.85 3.44 0.11
CA ASP A 26 6.26 4.65 0.68
C ASP A 26 5.06 4.32 1.57
N GLU A 27 4.27 3.35 1.17
CA GLU A 27 3.22 2.76 1.97
C GLU A 27 3.81 2.19 3.27
N ALA A 28 4.95 1.51 3.20
CA ALA A 28 5.65 1.01 4.39
C ALA A 28 6.08 2.15 5.33
N VAL A 29 6.65 3.23 4.81
CA VAL A 29 7.05 4.40 5.61
C VAL A 29 5.83 5.13 6.20
N GLY A 30 4.83 5.39 5.37
CA GLY A 30 3.61 6.13 5.75
C GLY A 30 2.78 5.38 6.78
N LEU A 31 2.61 4.07 6.60
CA LEU A 31 1.90 3.22 7.54
C LEU A 31 2.68 3.08 8.85
N SER A 32 4.01 2.95 8.79
CA SER A 32 4.85 2.91 9.98
C SER A 32 4.81 4.23 10.76
N ALA A 33 4.75 5.38 10.09
CA ALA A 33 4.60 6.68 10.75
C ALA A 33 3.21 6.89 11.36
N ALA A 34 2.16 6.29 10.77
CA ALA A 34 0.79 6.35 11.28
C ALA A 34 0.56 5.44 12.50
N ALA A 35 1.40 4.43 12.70
CA ALA A 35 1.26 3.39 13.72
C ALA A 35 1.03 3.96 15.12
N GLU A 36 1.92 4.84 15.59
CA GLU A 36 1.89 5.36 16.96
C GLU A 36 0.60 6.14 17.22
N SER A 37 0.21 7.01 16.29
CA SER A 37 -1.03 7.80 16.38
C SER A 37 -2.29 6.92 16.35
N ALA A 38 -2.32 5.88 15.51
CA ALA A 38 -3.48 4.99 15.42
C ALA A 38 -3.62 4.10 16.67
N ILE A 39 -2.51 3.57 17.18
CA ILE A 39 -2.48 2.76 18.41
C ILE A 39 -2.89 3.63 19.61
N GLU A 40 -2.40 4.86 19.71
CA GLU A 40 -2.81 5.79 20.78
C GLU A 40 -4.30 6.15 20.68
N ALA A 41 -4.80 6.41 19.47
CA ALA A 41 -6.21 6.68 19.25
C ALA A 41 -7.10 5.47 19.60
N ALA A 42 -6.69 4.25 19.26
CA ALA A 42 -7.42 3.04 19.62
C ALA A 42 -7.53 2.85 21.13
N ARG A 43 -6.45 3.14 21.88
CA ARG A 43 -6.45 3.09 23.35
C ARG A 43 -7.41 4.11 23.99
N SER A 44 -7.73 5.20 23.29
CA SER A 44 -8.65 6.24 23.77
C SER A 44 -10.14 5.87 23.68
N ASN A 45 -10.51 4.91 22.82
CA ASN A 45 -11.91 4.47 22.63
C ASN A 45 -12.36 3.39 23.64
N GLY A 46 -11.46 2.93 24.50
CA GLY A 46 -11.71 1.94 25.55
C GLY A 46 -10.45 1.11 25.82
N PRO A 47 -10.28 0.55 27.03
CA PRO A 47 -9.18 -0.35 27.28
C PRO A 47 -9.33 -1.56 26.36
N SER A 48 -8.33 -1.79 25.50
CA SER A 48 -8.13 -3.01 24.74
C SER A 48 -6.68 -3.43 24.91
N ASP A 49 -6.44 -4.73 24.98
CA ASP A 49 -5.09 -5.29 24.99
C ASP A 49 -4.69 -5.57 23.53
N LEU A 50 -4.30 -4.50 22.83
CA LEU A 50 -3.89 -4.53 21.43
C LEU A 50 -2.40 -4.89 21.30
N GLN A 51 -2.12 -5.98 20.57
CA GLN A 51 -0.79 -6.33 20.10
C GLN A 51 -0.74 -6.20 18.58
N VAL A 52 0.25 -5.45 18.07
CA VAL A 52 0.47 -5.27 16.64
C VAL A 52 1.81 -5.89 16.25
N THR A 53 1.81 -6.77 15.26
CA THR A 53 3.03 -7.38 14.69
C THR A 53 3.20 -6.93 13.24
N TRP A 54 4.40 -6.51 12.88
CA TRP A 54 4.71 -5.90 11.59
C TRP A 54 5.68 -6.78 10.82
N LEU A 55 5.30 -7.22 9.62
CA LEU A 55 6.04 -8.22 8.87
C LEU A 55 6.14 -7.83 7.38
N GLY A 56 7.34 -7.93 6.82
CA GLY A 56 7.52 -7.85 5.37
C GLY A 56 7.44 -9.23 4.72
N VAL A 57 6.91 -9.31 3.50
CA VAL A 57 6.93 -10.53 2.70
C VAL A 57 8.32 -10.70 2.08
N GLU A 58 9.10 -11.65 2.60
CA GLU A 58 10.46 -12.00 2.12
C GLU A 58 11.47 -10.83 2.06
N GLY A 59 11.17 -9.74 2.74
CA GLY A 59 12.01 -8.55 2.80
C GLY A 59 11.67 -7.67 3.99
N THR A 60 12.41 -6.57 4.12
CA THR A 60 12.27 -5.61 5.22
C THR A 60 12.50 -4.19 4.70
N TRP A 61 12.09 -3.20 5.50
CA TRP A 61 12.28 -1.79 5.21
C TRP A 61 12.98 -1.08 6.37
N ASP A 62 14.22 -0.64 6.13
CA ASP A 62 14.98 0.12 7.13
C ASP A 62 14.23 1.39 7.57
N ASN A 63 14.30 1.69 8.87
CA ASN A 63 13.64 2.83 9.52
C ASN A 63 12.10 2.78 9.45
N THR A 64 11.54 1.58 9.37
CA THR A 64 10.11 1.31 9.55
C THR A 64 9.93 0.22 10.60
N HIS A 65 8.67 -0.07 10.96
CA HIS A 65 8.35 -1.22 11.79
C HIS A 65 8.49 -2.57 11.06
N PHE A 66 8.67 -2.57 9.74
CA PHE A 66 8.86 -3.79 8.94
C PHE A 66 10.34 -4.23 8.93
N ASP A 67 10.88 -4.51 10.11
CA ASP A 67 12.29 -4.91 10.30
C ASP A 67 12.48 -6.44 10.32
N ARG A 68 11.41 -7.20 10.09
CA ARG A 68 11.39 -8.67 10.09
C ARG A 68 10.49 -9.23 8.99
N THR A 69 10.84 -10.41 8.48
CA THR A 69 10.02 -11.13 7.49
C THR A 69 8.96 -12.02 8.13
N VAL A 70 7.87 -12.30 7.41
CA VAL A 70 6.84 -13.28 7.82
C VAL A 70 7.49 -14.64 8.07
N ARG A 71 8.33 -15.12 7.15
CA ARG A 71 9.04 -16.41 7.30
C ARG A 71 9.88 -16.46 8.57
N ASP A 72 10.72 -15.45 8.81
CA ASP A 72 11.57 -15.42 9.99
C ASP A 72 10.77 -15.35 11.30
N TYR A 73 9.62 -14.66 11.28
CA TYR A 73 8.70 -14.66 12.42
C TYR A 73 8.13 -16.03 12.72
N LEU A 74 7.53 -16.66 11.71
CA LEU A 74 6.90 -17.97 11.86
C LEU A 74 7.91 -19.05 12.27
N MET A 75 9.11 -19.05 11.68
CA MET A 75 10.12 -20.05 12.02
C MET A 75 10.72 -19.85 13.42
N GLN A 76 11.00 -18.61 13.82
CA GLN A 76 11.77 -18.37 15.04
C GLN A 76 10.87 -18.15 16.27
N GLU A 77 9.74 -17.44 16.16
CA GLU A 77 8.81 -17.23 17.29
C GLU A 77 7.72 -18.29 17.35
N CYS A 78 7.17 -18.69 16.21
CA CYS A 78 6.08 -19.67 16.16
C CYS A 78 6.60 -21.11 16.02
N HIS A 79 7.91 -21.29 15.86
CA HIS A 79 8.58 -22.59 15.72
C HIS A 79 8.03 -23.46 14.57
N VAL A 80 7.61 -22.81 13.50
CA VAL A 80 7.07 -23.47 12.30
C VAL A 80 8.21 -24.06 11.47
N ALA A 81 8.06 -25.30 11.02
CA ALA A 81 9.03 -25.89 10.11
C ALA A 81 8.97 -25.20 8.75
N GLU A 82 10.11 -24.94 8.14
CA GLU A 82 10.18 -24.25 6.84
C GLU A 82 9.41 -24.98 5.73
N SER A 83 9.29 -26.32 5.81
CA SER A 83 8.51 -27.14 4.87
C SER A 83 7.01 -26.85 4.90
N ASP A 84 6.53 -26.29 6.01
CA ASP A 84 5.11 -26.05 6.24
C ASP A 84 4.73 -24.63 5.81
N ILE A 85 5.71 -23.77 5.55
CA ILE A 85 5.51 -22.40 5.04
C ILE A 85 5.28 -22.43 3.54
N ARG A 86 4.13 -21.91 3.11
CA ARG A 86 3.67 -21.87 1.72
C ARG A 86 4.30 -20.75 0.91
N GLY A 87 4.60 -19.62 1.54
CA GLY A 87 5.28 -18.48 0.93
C GLY A 87 6.56 -18.93 0.24
N ARG A 88 6.86 -18.37 -0.93
CA ARG A 88 8.07 -18.73 -1.68
C ARG A 88 9.25 -17.92 -1.14
N LYS A 89 10.48 -18.42 -1.31
CA LYS A 89 11.67 -17.69 -0.86
C LYS A 89 12.02 -16.57 -1.81
N ARG A 90 12.56 -15.46 -1.30
CA ARG A 90 13.13 -14.40 -2.12
C ARG A 90 14.05 -14.96 -3.21
N GLY A 91 13.87 -14.50 -4.44
CA GLY A 91 14.68 -14.89 -5.60
C GLY A 91 14.33 -16.25 -6.22
N THR A 92 13.29 -16.95 -5.72
CA THR A 92 12.80 -18.20 -6.34
C THR A 92 11.72 -17.99 -7.39
N VAL A 93 11.12 -16.79 -7.43
CA VAL A 93 10.13 -16.36 -8.43
C VAL A 93 10.75 -15.26 -9.27
N LYS A 94 10.52 -15.31 -10.58
CA LYS A 94 11.03 -14.30 -11.52
C LYS A 94 10.44 -12.92 -11.17
N GLY A 95 11.21 -11.86 -11.38
CA GLY A 95 10.73 -10.48 -11.21
C GLY A 95 10.70 -9.97 -9.78
N GLY A 96 10.76 -10.84 -8.77
CA GLY A 96 10.57 -10.44 -7.38
C GLY A 96 9.34 -11.06 -6.72
N GLY A 97 8.50 -11.79 -7.48
CA GLY A 97 7.18 -12.27 -7.05
C GLY A 97 7.09 -12.99 -5.71
N ALA A 98 8.16 -13.57 -5.19
CA ALA A 98 8.13 -14.12 -3.82
C ALA A 98 7.86 -13.04 -2.74
N GLN A 99 8.23 -11.79 -3.01
CA GLN A 99 8.00 -10.64 -2.14
C GLN A 99 6.57 -10.08 -2.28
N GLU A 100 5.85 -10.52 -3.31
CA GLU A 100 4.48 -10.12 -3.66
C GLU A 100 3.50 -11.30 -3.43
N ASP A 101 3.92 -12.33 -2.69
CA ASP A 101 3.13 -13.53 -2.38
C ASP A 101 2.05 -13.26 -1.32
N GLY A 102 1.04 -12.47 -1.67
CA GLY A 102 0.00 -12.03 -0.75
C GLY A 102 -0.88 -13.14 -0.22
N ALA A 103 -1.45 -13.97 -1.10
CA ALA A 103 -2.33 -15.05 -0.69
C ALA A 103 -1.60 -16.07 0.19
N ARG A 104 -0.39 -16.48 -0.19
CA ARG A 104 0.43 -17.41 0.62
C ARG A 104 0.81 -16.80 1.96
N THR A 105 1.12 -15.51 2.00
CA THR A 105 1.40 -14.81 3.25
C THR A 105 0.21 -14.82 4.19
N ILE A 106 -0.99 -14.55 3.68
CA ILE A 106 -2.23 -14.59 4.48
C ILE A 106 -2.51 -16.01 4.96
N GLU A 107 -2.36 -17.02 4.09
CA GLU A 107 -2.49 -18.45 4.43
C GLU A 107 -1.54 -18.86 5.57
N ASP A 108 -0.26 -18.49 5.46
CA ASP A 108 0.78 -18.81 6.45
C ASP A 108 0.53 -18.11 7.79
N ILE A 109 0.20 -16.82 7.80
CA ILE A 109 -0.10 -16.07 9.03
C ILE A 109 -1.34 -16.65 9.70
N ALA A 110 -2.43 -16.85 8.96
CA ALA A 110 -3.67 -17.39 9.54
C ALA A 110 -3.44 -18.76 10.20
N SER A 111 -2.70 -19.64 9.53
CA SER A 111 -2.50 -21.03 9.95
C SER A 111 -1.50 -21.19 11.09
N HIS A 112 -0.49 -20.32 11.17
CA HIS A 112 0.69 -20.57 11.99
C HIS A 112 1.06 -19.47 12.98
N PHE A 113 0.43 -18.29 12.90
CA PHE A 113 0.70 -17.23 13.86
C PHE A 113 0.30 -17.65 15.28
N ASN A 114 1.07 -17.18 16.26
CA ASN A 114 0.88 -17.45 17.69
C ASN A 114 -0.22 -16.58 18.31
N TRP A 115 -1.43 -16.63 17.75
CA TRP A 115 -2.59 -15.90 18.22
C TRP A 115 -2.84 -16.12 19.72
N ARG A 116 -3.00 -15.03 20.49
CA ARG A 116 -3.32 -15.10 21.91
C ARG A 116 -4.69 -15.75 22.11
N SER A 117 -4.81 -16.51 23.21
CA SER A 117 -6.06 -17.19 23.55
C SER A 117 -7.18 -16.18 23.78
N GLY A 118 -8.31 -16.35 23.09
CA GLY A 118 -9.46 -15.44 23.18
C GLY A 118 -9.26 -14.08 22.49
N ALA A 119 -8.17 -13.90 21.74
CA ALA A 119 -7.96 -12.67 20.98
C ALA A 119 -8.88 -12.61 19.76
N ALA A 120 -9.36 -11.41 19.48
CA ALA A 120 -9.85 -11.02 18.17
C ALA A 120 -8.67 -10.95 17.21
N ARG A 121 -8.75 -11.65 16.08
CA ARG A 121 -7.62 -11.86 15.17
C ARG A 121 -7.86 -11.07 13.88
N ALA A 122 -6.91 -10.24 13.53
CA ALA A 122 -6.93 -9.47 12.29
C ALA A 122 -5.59 -9.58 11.57
N ILE A 123 -5.66 -9.71 10.24
CA ILE A 123 -4.53 -9.59 9.33
C ILE A 123 -4.81 -8.36 8.47
N PHE A 124 -3.86 -7.45 8.35
CA PHE A 124 -3.93 -6.34 7.39
C PHE A 124 -2.82 -6.51 6.36
N TYR A 125 -3.20 -6.92 5.14
CA TYR A 125 -2.27 -7.16 4.04
C TYR A 125 -2.26 -6.01 3.04
N LEU A 126 -1.08 -5.59 2.59
CA LEU A 126 -0.89 -4.49 1.65
C LEU A 126 -0.03 -4.90 0.45
N SER A 127 -0.48 -4.60 -0.76
CA SER A 127 0.28 -4.72 -2.02
C SER A 127 -0.36 -3.86 -3.13
N ASP A 128 0.35 -3.67 -4.24
CA ASP A 128 -0.14 -3.02 -5.47
C ASP A 128 -0.21 -3.95 -6.69
N GLU A 129 -0.05 -5.26 -6.50
CA GLU A 129 -0.05 -6.27 -7.57
C GLU A 129 -0.84 -7.55 -7.18
N GLY A 130 -0.87 -8.56 -8.05
CA GLY A 130 -1.59 -9.82 -7.87
C GLY A 130 -1.16 -10.62 -6.64
N LEU A 131 -2.09 -11.37 -6.05
CA LEU A 131 -1.92 -12.06 -4.77
C LEU A 131 -1.04 -13.32 -4.85
N GLU A 132 -0.77 -13.86 -6.04
CA GLU A 132 0.10 -15.03 -6.24
C GLU A 132 1.43 -14.63 -6.92
N GLY A 133 2.10 -13.67 -6.30
CA GLY A 133 3.46 -13.28 -6.64
C GLY A 133 3.58 -12.15 -7.65
N GLY A 134 2.70 -11.15 -7.51
CA GLY A 134 2.87 -9.85 -8.16
C GLY A 134 2.47 -9.81 -9.62
N GLY A 135 1.45 -10.57 -10.01
CA GLY A 135 0.91 -10.54 -11.38
C GLY A 135 0.27 -9.20 -11.73
N ASP A 136 0.30 -8.84 -13.03
CA ASP A 136 -0.40 -7.66 -13.55
C ASP A 136 -1.84 -7.96 -14.00
N ASP A 137 -2.33 -9.18 -13.77
CA ASP A 137 -3.71 -9.60 -13.98
C ASP A 137 -4.18 -10.54 -12.86
N VAL A 138 -5.46 -10.96 -12.91
CA VAL A 138 -6.00 -11.99 -12.00
C VAL A 138 -6.04 -13.31 -12.73
N THR A 139 -5.08 -14.19 -12.44
CA THR A 139 -5.02 -15.52 -13.04
C THR A 139 -5.84 -16.53 -12.24
N GLU A 140 -6.05 -17.73 -12.79
CA GLU A 140 -6.64 -18.85 -12.04
C GLU A 140 -5.79 -19.21 -10.81
N ALA A 141 -4.46 -19.08 -10.90
CA ALA A 141 -3.56 -19.33 -9.77
C ALA A 141 -3.74 -18.30 -8.64
N ASP A 142 -3.97 -17.03 -8.98
CA ASP A 142 -4.32 -15.99 -8.00
C ASP A 142 -5.61 -16.35 -7.25
N ILE A 143 -6.65 -16.74 -7.99
CA ILE A 143 -7.95 -17.11 -7.42
C ILE A 143 -7.81 -18.34 -6.51
N GLU A 144 -7.12 -19.38 -6.97
CA GLU A 144 -6.88 -20.59 -6.17
C GLU A 144 -6.07 -20.30 -4.90
N ALA A 145 -5.06 -19.43 -4.99
CA ALA A 145 -4.28 -19.01 -3.84
C ALA A 145 -5.11 -18.18 -2.85
N ALA A 146 -5.88 -17.21 -3.35
CA ALA A 146 -6.79 -16.41 -2.55
C ALA A 146 -7.84 -17.28 -1.84
N ASN A 147 -8.37 -18.31 -2.50
CA ASN A 147 -9.31 -19.25 -1.89
C ASN A 147 -8.70 -20.01 -0.70
N ARG A 148 -7.45 -20.47 -0.82
CA ARG A 148 -6.74 -21.10 0.31
C ARG A 148 -6.52 -20.12 1.46
N ALA A 149 -6.15 -18.88 1.14
CA ALA A 149 -5.96 -17.83 2.12
C ALA A 149 -7.26 -17.53 2.90
N ILE A 150 -8.39 -17.43 2.20
CA ILE A 150 -9.72 -17.24 2.79
C ILE A 150 -10.09 -18.42 3.69
N GLU A 151 -9.92 -19.66 3.22
CA GLU A 151 -10.22 -20.86 4.01
C GLU A 151 -9.38 -20.92 5.29
N ALA A 152 -8.08 -20.64 5.20
CA ALA A 152 -7.18 -20.59 6.34
C ALA A 152 -7.60 -19.49 7.33
N ALA A 153 -7.93 -18.29 6.84
CA ALA A 153 -8.38 -17.18 7.68
C ALA A 153 -9.70 -17.49 8.39
N ILE A 154 -10.68 -18.07 7.70
CA ILE A 154 -11.95 -18.51 8.29
C ILE A 154 -11.72 -19.56 9.38
N SER A 155 -10.89 -20.58 9.10
CA SER A 155 -10.53 -21.62 10.07
C SER A 155 -9.84 -21.04 11.31
N ALA A 156 -8.97 -20.04 11.10
CA ALA A 156 -8.30 -19.33 12.17
C ALA A 156 -9.20 -18.29 12.87
N LYS A 157 -10.44 -18.07 12.42
CA LYS A 157 -11.30 -16.96 12.86
C LYS A 157 -10.59 -15.60 12.79
N ALA A 158 -9.79 -15.40 11.75
CA ALA A 158 -9.05 -14.17 11.50
C ALA A 158 -9.73 -13.35 10.40
N MET A 159 -10.00 -12.07 10.69
CA MET A 159 -10.48 -11.11 9.69
C MET A 159 -9.31 -10.67 8.83
N VAL A 160 -9.43 -10.76 7.51
CA VAL A 160 -8.43 -10.20 6.60
C VAL A 160 -8.91 -8.84 6.12
N HIS A 161 -8.13 -7.82 6.42
CA HIS A 161 -8.24 -6.50 5.83
C HIS A 161 -7.20 -6.38 4.73
N THR A 162 -7.54 -5.71 3.65
CA THR A 162 -6.63 -5.58 2.50
C THR A 162 -6.48 -4.12 2.13
N TYR A 163 -5.29 -3.72 1.70
CA TYR A 163 -5.05 -2.45 1.02
C TYR A 163 -4.50 -2.73 -0.38
N PHE A 164 -5.15 -2.20 -1.40
CA PHE A 164 -4.69 -2.24 -2.77
C PHE A 164 -4.12 -0.88 -3.20
N GLY A 165 -2.81 -0.85 -3.44
CA GLY A 165 -2.04 0.35 -3.81
C GLY A 165 -2.21 0.79 -5.26
N ILE A 166 -1.40 1.78 -5.67
CA ILE A 166 -1.42 2.26 -7.06
C ILE A 166 -0.68 1.27 -7.96
N THR A 167 -1.44 0.55 -8.77
CA THR A 167 -0.88 -0.34 -9.79
C THR A 167 -0.77 0.31 -11.17
N LEU A 168 0.16 -0.20 -11.99
CA LEU A 168 0.24 0.11 -13.43
C LEU A 168 -0.52 -0.92 -14.30
N SER A 169 -1.05 -1.98 -13.69
CA SER A 169 -1.82 -3.01 -14.37
C SER A 169 -2.99 -2.44 -15.17
N ARG A 170 -3.20 -3.00 -16.37
CA ARG A 170 -4.39 -2.74 -17.19
C ARG A 170 -5.66 -3.38 -16.60
N ASP A 171 -5.47 -4.41 -15.77
CA ASP A 171 -6.50 -5.19 -15.07
C ASP A 171 -6.68 -4.76 -13.60
N LYS A 172 -6.25 -3.53 -13.25
CA LYS A 172 -6.36 -2.95 -11.89
C LYS A 172 -7.71 -3.09 -11.21
N ASP A 173 -8.80 -3.03 -11.97
CA ASP A 173 -10.14 -3.20 -11.40
C ASP A 173 -10.41 -4.64 -10.98
N LYS A 174 -9.90 -5.63 -11.70
CA LYS A 174 -9.99 -7.05 -11.32
C LYS A 174 -9.11 -7.34 -10.11
N LEU A 175 -7.87 -6.86 -10.12
CA LEU A 175 -6.95 -6.99 -8.99
C LEU A 175 -7.57 -6.39 -7.71
N ARG A 176 -8.08 -5.17 -7.81
CA ARG A 176 -8.79 -4.51 -6.71
C ARG A 176 -10.02 -5.29 -6.24
N GLN A 177 -10.80 -5.86 -7.16
CA GLN A 177 -11.95 -6.70 -6.82
C GLN A 177 -11.53 -7.96 -6.08
N GLU A 178 -10.40 -8.58 -6.46
CA GLU A 178 -9.92 -9.79 -5.82
C GLU A 178 -9.41 -9.54 -4.39
N PHE A 179 -8.70 -8.43 -4.17
CA PHE A 179 -8.37 -7.97 -2.81
C PHE A 179 -9.65 -7.74 -1.99
N ALA A 180 -10.63 -7.06 -2.58
CA ALA A 180 -11.90 -6.82 -1.92
C ALA A 180 -12.67 -8.09 -1.59
N ARG A 181 -12.59 -9.12 -2.45
CA ARG A 181 -13.19 -10.43 -2.22
C ARG A 181 -12.56 -11.14 -1.03
N VAL A 182 -11.23 -11.19 -0.95
CA VAL A 182 -10.51 -11.78 0.21
C VAL A 182 -10.92 -11.08 1.52
N ALA A 183 -10.99 -9.75 1.51
CA ALA A 183 -11.41 -9.02 2.70
C ALA A 183 -12.87 -9.30 3.06
N HIS A 184 -13.78 -9.26 2.08
CA HIS A 184 -15.21 -9.49 2.29
C HIS A 184 -15.51 -10.90 2.81
N ASP A 185 -14.94 -11.92 2.18
CA ASP A 185 -15.23 -13.34 2.48
C ASP A 185 -14.70 -13.76 3.86
N THR A 186 -13.72 -13.04 4.41
CA THR A 186 -13.21 -13.22 5.79
C THR A 186 -13.85 -12.24 6.79
N GLY A 187 -14.78 -11.41 6.32
CA GLY A 187 -15.49 -10.42 7.11
C GLY A 187 -14.61 -9.28 7.62
N GLY A 188 -13.54 -8.93 6.92
CA GLY A 188 -12.74 -7.72 7.09
C GLY A 188 -13.12 -6.61 6.10
N GLN A 189 -12.23 -5.65 5.89
CA GLN A 189 -12.47 -4.45 5.09
C GLN A 189 -11.40 -4.28 4.00
N ALA A 190 -11.84 -3.86 2.82
CA ALA A 190 -10.98 -3.54 1.70
C ALA A 190 -10.75 -2.03 1.62
N PHE A 191 -9.49 -1.64 1.52
CA PHE A 191 -9.02 -0.28 1.35
C PHE A 191 -8.24 -0.17 0.05
N THR A 192 -8.16 1.05 -0.45
CA THR A 192 -7.50 1.40 -1.70
C THR A 192 -6.66 2.64 -1.50
N HIS A 193 -5.87 3.00 -2.51
CA HIS A 193 -5.16 4.27 -2.52
C HIS A 193 -6.06 5.49 -2.26
N ASP A 194 -7.32 5.47 -2.72
CA ASP A 194 -8.26 6.58 -2.52
C ASP A 194 -8.58 6.81 -1.03
N ASP A 195 -8.54 5.75 -0.22
CA ASP A 195 -8.78 5.81 1.22
C ASP A 195 -7.62 6.47 1.99
N LEU A 196 -6.43 6.58 1.38
CA LEU A 196 -5.30 7.33 1.95
C LEU A 196 -5.50 8.84 1.97
N ALA A 197 -6.54 9.38 1.36
CA ALA A 197 -6.88 10.80 1.51
C ALA A 197 -7.02 11.21 2.99
N ASN A 198 -7.42 10.27 3.86
CA ASN A 198 -7.52 10.47 5.31
C ASN A 198 -6.31 9.93 6.10
N GLY A 199 -5.30 9.42 5.41
CA GLY A 199 -4.08 8.81 5.95
C GLY A 199 -4.28 7.43 6.55
N PHE A 200 -3.18 6.68 6.68
CA PHE A 200 -3.16 5.34 7.28
C PHE A 200 -3.62 5.33 8.75
N THR A 201 -3.56 6.46 9.46
CA THR A 201 -4.07 6.57 10.83
C THR A 201 -5.55 6.24 10.91
N GLN A 202 -6.34 6.70 9.94
CA GLN A 202 -7.78 6.45 9.91
C GLN A 202 -8.08 4.99 9.54
N ILE A 203 -7.37 4.44 8.55
CA ILE A 203 -7.49 3.02 8.16
C ILE A 203 -7.20 2.10 9.35
N LEU A 204 -6.07 2.31 10.04
CA LEU A 204 -5.72 1.52 11.22
C LEU A 204 -6.75 1.65 12.34
N LYS A 205 -7.30 2.84 12.55
CA LYS A 205 -8.38 3.07 13.51
C LYS A 205 -9.63 2.26 13.14
N ASP A 206 -10.02 2.24 11.87
CA ASP A 206 -11.21 1.52 11.40
C ASP A 206 -11.04 0.00 11.52
N ILE A 207 -9.84 -0.52 11.22
CA ILE A 207 -9.48 -1.94 11.43
C ILE A 207 -9.58 -2.31 12.91
N ILE A 208 -8.95 -1.52 13.79
CA ILE A 208 -8.94 -1.82 15.23
C ILE A 208 -10.35 -1.75 15.82
N CYS A 209 -11.14 -0.72 15.46
CA CYS A 209 -12.51 -0.57 15.92
C CYS A 209 -13.44 -1.69 15.40
N SER A 210 -13.37 -2.04 14.12
CA SER A 210 -14.20 -3.10 13.56
C SER A 210 -13.89 -4.48 14.16
N THR A 211 -12.61 -4.75 14.42
CA THR A 211 -12.15 -5.97 15.11
C THR A 211 -12.71 -6.04 16.54
N GLN A 212 -12.72 -4.91 17.27
CA GLN A 212 -13.33 -4.84 18.61
C GLN A 212 -14.83 -5.11 18.60
N SER A 213 -15.57 -4.48 17.69
CA SER A 213 -17.04 -4.61 17.62
C SER A 213 -17.48 -6.04 17.32
N LYS A 214 -16.80 -6.74 16.40
CA LYS A 214 -17.14 -8.13 16.06
C LYS A 214 -16.95 -9.08 17.26
N THR A 215 -15.94 -8.82 18.09
CA THR A 215 -15.69 -9.57 19.32
C THR A 215 -16.80 -9.35 20.36
N ALA A 216 -17.31 -8.12 20.46
CA ALA A 216 -18.40 -7.79 21.37
C ALA A 216 -19.72 -8.46 20.94
N ASP A 217 -19.99 -8.52 19.63
CA ASP A 217 -21.16 -9.23 19.10
C ASP A 217 -21.07 -10.74 19.35
N GLU A 218 -19.91 -11.37 19.12
CA GLU A 218 -19.72 -12.80 19.42
C GLU A 218 -19.82 -13.11 20.92
N ALA A 219 -19.24 -12.27 21.78
CA ALA A 219 -19.37 -12.42 23.24
C ALA A 219 -20.82 -12.25 23.72
N ALA A 220 -21.58 -11.34 23.12
CA ALA A 220 -23.00 -11.16 23.41
C ALA A 220 -23.84 -12.35 22.96
N ILE A 221 -23.48 -13.03 21.86
CA ILE A 221 -24.16 -14.26 21.41
C ILE A 221 -23.90 -15.42 22.40
N ILE A 222 -22.69 -15.56 22.93
CA ILE A 222 -22.36 -16.58 23.94
C ILE A 222 -23.17 -16.36 25.24
N ASP A 223 -23.33 -15.10 25.68
CA ASP A 223 -24.18 -14.76 26.83
C ASP A 223 -25.68 -15.08 26.59
N VAL A 224 -26.14 -15.03 25.33
CA VAL A 224 -27.51 -15.40 24.94
C VAL A 224 -27.67 -16.91 24.78
N GLU A 225 -26.68 -17.62 24.24
CA GLU A 225 -26.67 -19.09 24.11
C GLU A 225 -26.59 -19.80 25.47
N ALA A 226 -25.94 -19.19 26.47
CA ALA A 226 -25.94 -19.68 27.85
C ALA A 226 -27.33 -19.63 28.54
N ILE A 227 -28.33 -18.98 27.93
CA ILE A 227 -29.67 -18.77 28.51
C ILE A 227 -30.76 -19.66 27.89
N SER A 228 -30.52 -20.37 26.78
CA SER A 228 -31.59 -21.16 26.13
C SER A 228 -31.23 -22.64 25.98
N ILE A 229 -31.56 -23.44 26.99
CA ILE A 229 -31.76 -24.88 26.85
C ILE A 229 -33.26 -25.13 26.69
N GLU A 230 -33.70 -25.42 25.46
CA GLU A 230 -34.75 -26.41 25.20
C GLU A 230 -34.82 -26.73 23.69
N SER A 231 -34.64 -28.01 23.36
CA SER A 231 -35.11 -28.63 22.11
C SER A 231 -36.61 -28.99 22.28
N PRO A 232 -37.45 -29.13 21.22
CA PRO A 232 -37.24 -30.20 20.23
C PRO A 232 -37.78 -29.99 18.78
N ASP A 233 -37.21 -30.79 17.87
CA ASP A 233 -37.80 -31.62 16.79
C ASP A 233 -38.61 -31.11 15.57
N THR A 234 -38.15 -31.64 14.41
CA THR A 234 -38.86 -32.30 13.28
C THR A 234 -39.26 -31.54 11.99
N ASP A 235 -38.66 -32.05 10.90
CA ASP A 235 -39.16 -32.41 9.55
C ASP A 235 -39.77 -31.36 8.60
N ALA A 236 -39.15 -31.19 7.42
CA ALA A 236 -39.63 -31.73 6.13
C ALA A 236 -39.06 -31.00 4.89
N GLU A 237 -38.85 -31.78 3.84
CA GLU A 237 -38.29 -31.48 2.51
C GLU A 237 -39.12 -30.50 1.64
N SER A 238 -38.50 -29.88 0.62
CA SER A 238 -38.85 -30.09 -0.80
C SER A 238 -38.06 -29.20 -1.78
N ASP A 239 -37.90 -29.76 -2.97
CA ASP A 239 -37.10 -29.36 -4.13
C ASP A 239 -37.43 -28.00 -4.77
N ALA A 240 -36.44 -27.38 -5.44
CA ALA A 240 -36.47 -27.22 -6.91
C ALA A 240 -35.34 -26.33 -7.47
N ASN A 241 -34.55 -26.97 -8.31
CA ASN A 241 -33.63 -26.51 -9.34
C ASN A 241 -34.23 -25.47 -10.33
N ILE A 242 -33.50 -24.39 -10.65
CA ILE A 242 -33.59 -23.69 -11.95
C ILE A 242 -32.18 -23.28 -12.45
N SER A 243 -31.62 -24.18 -13.26
CA SER A 243 -30.94 -23.98 -14.56
C SER A 243 -30.35 -22.61 -14.91
N ALA A 244 -29.02 -22.61 -15.12
CA ALA A 244 -28.26 -21.64 -15.92
C ALA A 244 -28.48 -21.82 -17.45
N PRO A 245 -28.16 -20.80 -18.27
CA PRO A 245 -27.83 -20.98 -19.69
C PRO A 245 -26.29 -20.92 -19.95
N PRO A 246 -25.81 -21.46 -21.11
CA PRO A 246 -24.43 -21.92 -21.33
C PRO A 246 -23.50 -20.86 -21.99
N PRO A 247 -22.18 -21.12 -22.12
CA PRO A 247 -21.19 -20.12 -22.50
C PRO A 247 -21.06 -19.96 -24.03
N GLU A 248 -20.71 -18.75 -24.47
CA GLU A 248 -20.37 -18.47 -25.87
C GLU A 248 -18.86 -18.23 -25.97
N THR A 249 -18.23 -19.09 -26.77
CA THR A 249 -16.80 -19.15 -27.10
C THR A 249 -16.41 -18.11 -28.14
N VAL A 250 -15.32 -17.37 -27.94
CA VAL A 250 -14.59 -16.69 -29.02
C VAL A 250 -13.07 -16.86 -28.81
N GLU A 251 -12.43 -17.50 -29.77
CA GLU A 251 -10.98 -17.70 -29.92
C GLU A 251 -10.24 -16.43 -30.39
N PRO A 252 -8.90 -16.36 -30.27
CA PRO A 252 -8.15 -15.11 -30.20
C PRO A 252 -7.67 -14.58 -31.57
N GLU A 253 -7.61 -13.26 -31.73
CA GLU A 253 -6.95 -12.60 -32.87
C GLU A 253 -5.70 -11.81 -32.42
N ALA A 254 -4.70 -11.88 -33.28
CA ALA A 254 -3.27 -11.72 -33.06
C ALA A 254 -2.76 -10.32 -32.66
N ALA A 255 -1.62 -10.36 -31.97
CA ALA A 255 -0.78 -9.23 -31.60
C ALA A 255 -0.15 -8.53 -32.83
N THR A 256 -0.16 -7.19 -32.81
CA THR A 256 0.85 -6.37 -33.49
C THR A 256 1.42 -5.35 -32.51
N VAL A 257 2.73 -5.41 -32.35
CA VAL A 257 3.57 -4.59 -31.47
C VAL A 257 3.76 -3.18 -32.07
N ASP A 258 3.36 -2.12 -31.36
CA ASP A 258 3.71 -0.72 -31.64
C ASP A 258 4.51 -0.11 -30.46
N THR A 259 5.85 -0.12 -30.55
CA THR A 259 6.76 0.25 -29.45
C THR A 259 7.07 1.75 -29.35
N GLY A 260 6.37 2.64 -30.07
CA GLY A 260 6.65 4.08 -30.02
C GLY A 260 5.74 4.88 -29.08
N THR A 261 4.50 4.41 -28.91
CA THR A 261 3.41 5.18 -28.29
C THR A 261 3.20 4.79 -26.82
N ASP A 262 3.37 3.50 -26.51
CA ASP A 262 3.06 2.92 -25.20
C ASP A 262 4.06 3.31 -24.10
N ALA A 263 5.35 3.37 -24.41
CA ALA A 263 6.39 3.77 -23.45
C ALA A 263 6.27 5.26 -23.05
N ARG A 264 5.99 6.15 -24.02
CA ARG A 264 5.75 7.58 -23.76
C ARG A 264 4.48 7.80 -22.95
N ASN A 265 3.40 7.10 -23.28
CA ASN A 265 2.16 7.13 -22.51
C ASN A 265 2.36 6.65 -21.06
N ASN A 266 3.29 5.74 -20.82
CA ASN A 266 3.63 5.28 -19.47
C ASN A 266 4.40 6.35 -18.66
N THR A 267 5.40 6.99 -19.26
CA THR A 267 6.17 8.04 -18.58
C THR A 267 5.32 9.26 -18.22
N ASP A 268 4.40 9.69 -19.09
CA ASP A 268 3.51 10.82 -18.80
C ASP A 268 2.52 10.51 -17.67
N GLN A 269 2.06 9.26 -17.56
CA GLN A 269 1.23 8.81 -16.44
C GLN A 269 2.01 8.80 -15.13
N ILE A 270 3.25 8.29 -15.12
CA ILE A 270 4.14 8.33 -13.95
C ILE A 270 4.29 9.78 -13.46
N VAL A 271 4.59 10.72 -14.37
CA VAL A 271 4.75 12.13 -14.03
C VAL A 271 3.47 12.75 -13.49
N ARG A 272 2.31 12.49 -14.12
CA ARG A 272 1.02 13.03 -13.68
C ARG A 272 0.58 12.49 -12.32
N ASN A 273 0.72 11.19 -12.08
CA ASN A 273 0.29 10.59 -10.81
C ASN A 273 1.11 11.12 -9.63
N HIS A 274 2.43 11.20 -9.76
CA HIS A 274 3.27 11.74 -8.69
C HIS A 274 3.06 13.25 -8.51
N ALA A 275 2.72 13.97 -9.57
CA ALA A 275 2.32 15.37 -9.46
C ALA A 275 0.99 15.55 -8.71
N LEU A 276 0.00 14.67 -8.92
CA LEU A 276 -1.25 14.67 -8.14
C LEU A 276 -1.00 14.30 -6.67
N VAL A 277 -0.14 13.31 -6.40
CA VAL A 277 0.27 12.96 -5.03
C VAL A 277 0.94 14.16 -4.34
N ALA A 278 1.90 14.80 -5.01
CA ALA A 278 2.55 16.00 -4.47
C ALA A 278 1.55 17.15 -4.24
N ALA A 279 0.57 17.33 -5.13
CA ALA A 279 -0.50 18.30 -4.94
C ALA A 279 -1.34 17.99 -3.70
N GLY A 280 -1.67 16.72 -3.46
CA GLY A 280 -2.35 16.26 -2.24
C GLY A 280 -1.55 16.56 -0.98
N ILE A 281 -0.25 16.26 -0.98
CA ILE A 281 0.66 16.58 0.14
C ILE A 281 0.67 18.10 0.41
N GLY A 282 0.69 18.92 -0.65
CA GLY A 282 0.67 20.38 -0.54
C GLY A 282 -0.65 21.00 -0.03
N LEU A 283 -1.68 20.20 0.26
CA LEU A 283 -2.92 20.63 0.95
C LEU A 283 -2.83 20.47 2.48
N ILE A 284 -1.87 19.69 2.96
CA ILE A 284 -1.66 19.45 4.38
C ILE A 284 -0.87 20.65 4.94
N PRO A 285 -1.30 21.29 6.04
CA PRO A 285 -0.58 22.44 6.60
C PRO A 285 0.50 21.99 7.61
N LEU A 286 1.51 21.21 7.18
CA LEU A 286 2.59 20.71 8.05
C LEU A 286 3.97 21.25 7.62
N PRO A 287 4.50 22.30 8.29
CA PRO A 287 5.58 23.16 7.77
C PRO A 287 6.96 22.54 7.48
N LEU A 288 7.15 21.22 7.59
CA LEU A 288 8.39 20.50 7.22
C LEU A 288 8.16 19.07 6.67
N ALA A 289 7.12 18.37 7.14
CA ALA A 289 6.81 17.03 6.66
C ALA A 289 6.44 17.04 5.17
N ASP A 290 5.72 18.07 4.74
CA ASP A 290 5.27 18.21 3.35
C ASP A 290 6.44 18.31 2.37
N LEU A 291 7.54 18.98 2.75
CA LEU A 291 8.70 19.14 1.87
C LEU A 291 9.51 17.84 1.73
N ALA A 292 9.67 17.09 2.83
CA ALA A 292 10.32 15.79 2.80
C ALA A 292 9.52 14.78 1.98
N ALA A 293 8.19 14.76 2.16
CA ALA A 293 7.28 13.89 1.42
C ALA A 293 7.21 14.26 -0.08
N ILE A 294 7.17 15.55 -0.44
CA ILE A 294 7.26 16.00 -1.84
C ILE A 294 8.61 15.61 -2.45
N GLY A 295 9.72 15.78 -1.73
CA GLY A 295 11.04 15.37 -2.19
C GLY A 295 11.16 13.86 -2.41
N ALA A 296 10.59 13.05 -1.51
CA ALA A 296 10.51 11.60 -1.67
C ALA A 296 9.68 11.21 -2.90
N THR A 297 8.50 11.83 -3.06
CA THR A 297 7.62 11.66 -4.22
C THR A 297 8.36 11.93 -5.54
N GLN A 298 9.15 12.99 -5.60
CA GLN A 298 9.96 13.34 -6.79
C GLN A 298 11.05 12.31 -7.07
N LEU A 299 11.73 11.79 -6.05
CA LEU A 299 12.78 10.79 -6.22
C LEU A 299 12.23 9.44 -6.70
N LEU A 300 11.05 9.03 -6.22
CA LEU A 300 10.39 7.80 -6.68
C LEU A 300 9.89 7.90 -8.10
N MET A 301 9.30 9.05 -8.46
CA MET A 301 8.95 9.35 -9.84
C MET A 301 10.18 9.17 -10.75
N ILE A 302 11.32 9.77 -10.38
CA ILE A 302 12.56 9.68 -11.18
C ILE A 302 13.09 8.24 -11.22
N ARG A 303 12.98 7.48 -10.14
CA ARG A 303 13.35 6.06 -10.11
C ARG A 303 12.48 5.24 -11.07
N LYS A 304 11.16 5.42 -11.04
CA LYS A 304 10.21 4.76 -11.96
C LYS A 304 10.49 5.17 -13.42
N LEU A 305 10.74 6.44 -13.67
CA LEU A 305 11.18 6.91 -14.99
C LEU A 305 12.46 6.21 -15.42
N SER A 306 13.49 6.12 -14.57
CA SER A 306 14.75 5.45 -14.95
C SER A 306 14.57 3.97 -15.31
N GLN A 307 13.62 3.27 -14.70
CA GLN A 307 13.27 1.90 -15.07
C GLN A 307 12.64 1.82 -16.47
N CYS A 308 11.79 2.79 -16.85
CA CYS A 308 11.25 2.84 -18.21
C CYS A 308 12.31 3.00 -19.31
N TYR A 309 13.48 3.55 -18.96
CA TYR A 309 14.61 3.76 -19.87
C TYR A 309 15.77 2.78 -19.63
N ASP A 310 15.58 1.75 -18.78
CA ASP A 310 16.62 0.79 -18.39
C ASP A 310 17.93 1.44 -17.86
N LEU A 311 17.79 2.57 -17.14
CA LEU A 311 18.90 3.32 -16.57
C LEU A 311 19.09 3.00 -15.07
N PRO A 312 20.35 2.87 -14.59
CA PRO A 312 20.61 2.71 -13.17
C PRO A 312 20.26 4.00 -12.41
N PHE A 313 19.31 3.89 -11.47
CA PHE A 313 18.90 5.01 -10.63
C PHE A 313 20.04 5.49 -9.72
N SER A 314 20.23 6.81 -9.63
CA SER A 314 21.15 7.42 -8.68
C SER A 314 20.47 8.52 -7.88
N GLN A 315 20.14 8.21 -6.63
CA GLN A 315 19.50 9.15 -5.71
C GLN A 315 20.34 10.42 -5.52
N HIS A 316 21.65 10.28 -5.27
CA HIS A 316 22.52 11.44 -5.02
C HIS A 316 22.57 12.41 -6.22
N ARG A 317 22.65 11.88 -7.44
CA ARG A 317 22.66 12.68 -8.68
C ARG A 317 21.31 13.29 -8.97
N ALA A 318 20.23 12.53 -8.78
CA ALA A 318 18.86 13.02 -8.92
C ALA A 318 18.59 14.19 -7.95
N THR A 319 18.90 14.02 -6.66
CA THR A 319 18.74 15.08 -5.65
C THR A 319 19.56 16.31 -5.98
N ALA A 320 20.85 16.15 -6.33
CA ALA A 320 21.71 17.28 -6.68
C ALA A 320 21.18 18.04 -7.90
N PHE A 321 20.69 17.33 -8.92
CA PHE A 321 20.11 17.93 -10.11
C PHE A 321 18.78 18.64 -9.84
N ILE A 322 17.88 18.05 -9.05
CA ILE A 322 16.64 18.71 -8.61
C ILE A 322 16.96 20.00 -7.86
N SER A 323 17.91 19.96 -6.91
CA SER A 323 18.35 21.16 -6.20
C SER A 323 18.91 22.22 -7.16
N ALA A 324 19.70 21.81 -8.17
CA ALA A 324 20.24 22.72 -9.17
C ALA A 324 19.16 23.34 -10.06
N LEU A 325 18.16 22.56 -10.51
CA LEU A 325 17.03 23.07 -11.31
C LEU A 325 16.20 24.10 -10.54
N ILE A 326 15.88 23.79 -9.28
CA ILE A 326 15.16 24.71 -8.39
C ILE A 326 15.96 25.99 -8.18
N SER A 327 17.29 25.88 -8.05
CA SER A 327 18.18 27.03 -7.85
C SER A 327 18.44 27.85 -9.14
N ALA A 328 18.39 27.21 -10.31
CA ALA A 328 18.70 27.83 -11.61
C ALA A 328 17.49 28.46 -12.31
N GLY A 329 16.28 28.28 -11.78
CA GLY A 329 15.07 28.93 -12.30
C GLY A 329 15.16 30.45 -12.14
N GLU A 330 15.31 31.19 -13.24
CA GLU A 330 15.49 32.66 -13.26
C GLU A 330 14.24 33.48 -12.88
N THR A 331 13.26 32.85 -12.24
CA THR A 331 12.17 33.57 -11.57
C THR A 331 12.09 33.03 -10.17
N GLY A 332 12.16 33.93 -9.19
CA GLY A 332 11.99 33.67 -7.75
C GLY A 332 10.64 33.02 -7.46
N LEU A 333 10.57 31.73 -7.76
CA LEU A 333 9.36 30.97 -7.71
C LEU A 333 9.38 30.24 -6.37
N ILE A 334 8.96 31.02 -5.37
CA ILE A 334 8.85 30.72 -3.94
C ILE A 334 10.12 31.05 -3.14
N LEU A 335 10.49 32.34 -3.08
CA LEU A 335 11.30 32.88 -1.99
C LEU A 335 10.51 33.98 -1.27
N THR A 336 9.55 33.62 -0.41
CA THR A 336 8.82 34.60 0.42
C THR A 336 8.91 34.37 1.92
N SER A 337 9.80 33.51 2.42
CA SER A 337 10.18 33.55 3.85
C SER A 337 11.53 32.87 4.08
N VAL A 338 12.54 33.70 4.34
CA VAL A 338 13.85 33.30 4.82
C VAL A 338 13.72 33.03 6.31
N GLY A 339 13.92 31.79 6.76
CA GLY A 339 13.96 31.51 8.20
C GLY A 339 13.75 30.06 8.59
N LYS A 340 14.69 29.17 8.24
CA LYS A 340 15.16 28.06 9.09
C LYS A 340 16.29 27.30 8.36
N TRP A 341 17.46 27.33 8.98
CA TRP A 341 18.67 26.63 8.56
C TRP A 341 18.52 25.12 8.80
N VAL A 342 18.87 24.29 7.81
CA VAL A 342 19.00 22.82 7.94
C VAL A 342 20.47 22.43 7.73
N PRO A 343 21.10 21.65 8.62
CA PRO A 343 22.45 21.12 8.38
C PRO A 343 22.43 20.01 7.31
N GLY A 344 23.30 20.08 6.31
CA GLY A 344 23.54 19.01 5.32
C GLY A 344 22.87 19.19 3.95
N ILE A 345 21.88 20.06 3.85
CA ILE A 345 21.25 20.50 2.60
C ILE A 345 21.20 22.02 2.70
N GLY A 346 21.88 22.75 1.81
CA GLY A 346 21.94 24.22 1.85
C GLY A 346 20.56 24.85 1.92
N ALA A 347 20.49 26.14 2.29
CA ALA A 347 19.24 26.89 2.46
C ALA A 347 18.37 26.90 1.17
N ILE A 348 17.50 25.90 1.02
CA ILE A 348 16.44 25.86 0.00
C ILE A 348 15.14 26.13 0.75
N GLY A 349 14.81 27.41 0.89
CA GLY A 349 13.49 27.83 1.39
C GLY A 349 12.48 27.65 0.27
N LEU A 350 11.71 26.55 0.30
CA LEU A 350 10.62 26.33 -0.65
C LEU A 350 9.32 26.19 0.14
N SER A 351 8.62 27.31 0.37
CA SER A 351 7.27 27.29 0.93
C SER A 351 6.27 26.86 -0.15
N VAL A 352 6.22 25.58 -0.48
CA VAL A 352 5.22 25.00 -1.39
C VAL A 352 3.87 24.93 -0.67
N THR A 353 3.26 26.07 -0.35
CA THR A 353 2.06 26.14 0.50
C THR A 353 0.75 25.91 -0.27
N THR A 354 0.82 25.49 -1.53
CA THR A 354 -0.39 25.20 -2.32
C THR A 354 -0.23 23.92 -3.14
N ALA A 355 -1.30 23.14 -3.22
CA ALA A 355 -1.42 21.95 -4.05
C ALA A 355 -0.93 22.18 -5.49
N ALA A 356 -1.36 23.29 -6.10
CA ALA A 356 -0.97 23.63 -7.47
C ALA A 356 0.55 23.82 -7.61
N ALA A 357 1.22 24.42 -6.62
CA ALA A 357 2.67 24.60 -6.66
C ALA A 357 3.41 23.27 -6.47
N ALA A 358 2.96 22.42 -5.55
CA ALA A 358 3.58 21.11 -5.30
C ALA A 358 3.43 20.16 -6.50
N GLY A 359 2.23 20.12 -7.07
CA GLY A 359 1.97 19.35 -8.29
C GLY A 359 2.71 19.92 -9.50
N GLY A 360 2.67 21.23 -9.71
CA GLY A 360 3.37 21.88 -10.82
C GLY A 360 4.88 21.65 -10.79
N LEU A 361 5.50 21.69 -9.61
CA LEU A 361 6.93 21.44 -9.42
C LEU A 361 7.29 19.99 -9.77
N THR A 362 6.55 19.05 -9.20
CA THR A 362 6.77 17.62 -9.42
C THR A 362 6.55 17.24 -10.88
N TYR A 363 5.52 17.81 -11.52
CA TYR A 363 5.27 17.65 -12.95
C TYR A 363 6.46 18.15 -13.80
N ALA A 364 6.96 19.35 -13.51
CA ALA A 364 8.07 19.95 -14.25
C ALA A 364 9.37 19.12 -14.15
N ILE A 365 9.70 18.65 -12.93
CA ILE A 365 10.85 17.78 -12.70
C ILE A 365 10.71 16.51 -13.53
N GLY A 366 9.55 15.86 -13.49
CA GLY A 366 9.28 14.64 -14.25
C GLY A 366 9.46 14.83 -15.75
N LYS A 367 8.89 15.91 -16.32
CA LYS A 367 9.04 16.20 -17.75
C LYS A 367 10.50 16.47 -18.15
N VAL A 368 11.28 17.15 -17.31
CA VAL A 368 12.72 17.36 -17.58
C VAL A 368 13.47 16.02 -17.66
N PHE A 369 13.23 15.11 -16.71
CA PHE A 369 13.87 13.78 -16.73
C PHE A 369 13.42 12.94 -17.93
N VAL A 370 12.13 12.92 -18.26
CA VAL A 370 11.62 12.26 -19.47
C VAL A 370 12.32 12.79 -20.71
N ARG A 371 12.40 14.12 -20.87
CA ARG A 371 13.07 14.73 -22.02
C ARG A 371 14.55 14.39 -22.08
N HIS A 372 15.24 14.40 -20.94
CA HIS A 372 16.65 14.05 -20.86
C HIS A 372 16.91 12.60 -21.29
N PHE A 373 16.12 11.67 -20.76
CA PHE A 373 16.24 10.25 -21.09
C PHE A 373 15.80 9.92 -22.52
N ASP A 374 14.75 10.58 -23.04
CA ASP A 374 14.34 10.48 -24.45
C ASP A 374 15.44 10.87 -25.43
N THR A 375 16.36 11.76 -25.02
CA THR A 375 17.52 12.17 -25.81
C THR A 375 18.74 11.25 -25.63
N GLY A 376 18.60 10.14 -24.90
CA GLY A 376 19.69 9.20 -24.59
C GLY A 376 20.57 9.63 -23.43
N GLY A 377 20.16 10.67 -22.67
CA GLY A 377 20.86 11.12 -21.48
C GLY A 377 20.77 10.13 -20.32
N THR A 378 21.67 10.23 -19.37
CA THR A 378 21.76 9.40 -18.16
C THR A 378 21.85 10.26 -16.89
N PHE A 379 22.10 9.67 -15.72
CA PHE A 379 22.43 10.47 -14.54
C PHE A 379 23.85 11.07 -14.59
N LEU A 380 24.67 10.73 -15.60
CA LEU A 380 26.06 11.19 -15.71
C LEU A 380 26.23 12.56 -16.38
N ASP A 381 25.24 12.99 -17.14
CA ASP A 381 25.28 14.12 -18.09
C ASP A 381 24.11 15.09 -17.88
N LEU A 382 23.56 15.10 -16.66
CA LEU A 382 22.51 16.04 -16.24
C LEU A 382 23.03 17.48 -16.23
N ASP A 383 22.41 18.36 -17.02
CA ASP A 383 22.73 19.80 -17.09
C ASP A 383 21.51 20.67 -16.76
N ALA A 384 21.49 21.21 -15.54
CA ALA A 384 20.37 22.03 -15.06
C ALA A 384 20.27 23.36 -15.82
N ASN A 385 21.39 23.92 -16.29
CA ASN A 385 21.39 25.18 -17.04
C ASN A 385 20.76 25.01 -18.42
N ALA A 386 21.01 23.87 -19.08
CA ALA A 386 20.40 23.54 -20.36
C ALA A 386 18.89 23.34 -20.26
N MET A 387 18.40 22.83 -19.12
CA MET A 387 16.99 22.45 -18.94
C MET A 387 16.12 23.51 -18.24
N LYS A 388 16.71 24.60 -17.71
CA LYS A 388 15.98 25.61 -16.92
C LYS A 388 14.78 26.24 -17.63
N ALA A 389 14.89 26.50 -18.93
CA ALA A 389 13.82 27.11 -19.71
C ALA A 389 12.63 26.15 -19.88
N TYR A 390 12.94 24.88 -20.19
CA TYR A 390 11.93 23.84 -20.32
C TYR A 390 11.26 23.52 -18.97
N PHE A 391 12.04 23.49 -17.89
CA PHE A 391 11.52 23.35 -16.53
C PHE A 391 10.49 24.44 -16.19
N ALA A 392 10.80 25.71 -16.46
CA ALA A 392 9.90 26.83 -16.18
C ALA A 392 8.59 26.75 -16.99
N GLU A 393 8.67 26.34 -18.26
CA GLU A 393 7.51 26.11 -19.11
C GLU A 393 6.61 25.00 -18.55
N GLN A 394 7.20 23.85 -18.23
CA GLN A 394 6.46 22.69 -17.71
C GLN A 394 5.88 22.94 -16.32
N TYR A 395 6.52 23.79 -15.52
CA TYR A 395 5.98 24.20 -14.22
C TYR A 395 4.65 24.95 -14.35
N GLN A 396 4.56 25.90 -15.28
CA GLN A 396 3.30 26.61 -15.53
C GLN A 396 2.25 25.68 -16.15
N ALA A 397 2.67 24.79 -17.06
CA ALA A 397 1.78 23.79 -17.65
C ALA A 397 1.19 22.87 -16.56
N GLY A 398 2.03 22.30 -15.69
CA GLY A 398 1.60 21.42 -14.60
C GLY A 398 0.62 22.09 -13.64
N LYS A 399 0.85 23.37 -13.30
CA LYS A 399 -0.08 24.16 -12.47
C LYS A 399 -1.47 24.35 -13.09
N LEU A 400 -1.57 24.30 -14.42
CA LEU A 400 -2.83 24.47 -15.15
C LEU A 400 -3.51 23.13 -15.43
N THR A 401 -2.72 22.08 -15.70
CA THR A 401 -3.22 20.73 -15.99
C THR A 401 -3.75 20.01 -14.76
N LEU A 402 -3.27 20.34 -13.56
CA LEU A 402 -3.64 19.70 -12.29
C LEU A 402 -4.76 20.45 -11.54
N LYS A 403 -5.57 21.23 -12.25
CA LYS A 403 -6.68 22.02 -11.67
C LYS A 403 -8.01 21.28 -11.65
#